data_AF-M4BUW6-F1
#
_entry.id   AF-M4BUW6-F1
#
_cell.length_a   1.000
_cell.length_b   1.000
_cell.length_c   1.000
_cell.angle_alpha   90.00
_cell.angle_beta   90.00
_cell.angle_gamma   90.00
#
_symmetry.space_group_name_H-M   'P 1'
#
loop_
_entity.id
_entity.type
_entity.pdbx_description
1 polymer ?
#
loop_
_entity_poly.entity_id
_entity_poly.type
_entity_poly.pdbx_seq_one_letter_code
_entity_poly.pdbx_strand_id
1 'polypeptide(L)'
;MLELGNTIVNFTRLVPHGLLVFFPSYSILEESLDKWRNSAVSESSLSVWDRIGQQKQIFVEPRGRADFKAVVDEYHRTITDNPKGAVFFAVCRGKVSEGIDFSNDKGRAVVITGLPFPPTKDPKIVLKKSILDETVVPPGEQV
;
A
#
# COMPACT_ATOMS: atom_id res chain seq x y z
N MET A 1 2.59 -13.07 4.64
CA MET A 1 3.44 -12.04 4.01
C MET A 1 4.04 -12.51 2.69
N LEU A 2 4.65 -13.70 2.61
CA LEU A 2 5.20 -14.22 1.33
C LEU A 2 4.11 -14.48 0.28
N GLU A 3 2.97 -15.05 0.66
CA GLU A 3 1.83 -15.26 -0.24
C GLU A 3 1.27 -13.95 -0.81
N LEU A 4 1.19 -12.91 0.02
CA LEU A 4 0.83 -11.57 -0.43
C LEU A 4 1.83 -11.08 -1.49
N GLY A 5 3.13 -11.21 -1.23
CA GLY A 5 4.17 -10.86 -2.18
C GLY A 5 4.07 -11.62 -3.51
N ASN A 6 3.83 -12.93 -3.46
CA ASN A 6 3.57 -13.75 -4.65
C ASN A 6 2.34 -13.29 -5.43
N THR A 7 1.28 -12.87 -4.72
CA THR A 7 0.08 -12.30 -5.33
C THR A 7 0.39 -10.97 -6.02
N ILE A 8 1.18 -10.09 -5.38
CA ILE A 8 1.64 -8.84 -5.99
C ILE A 8 2.48 -9.10 -7.25
N VAL A 9 3.36 -10.12 -7.26
CA VAL A 9 4.11 -10.51 -8.48
C VAL A 9 3.17 -10.89 -9.63
N ASN A 10 2.03 -11.51 -9.35
CA ASN A 10 1.05 -11.82 -10.40
C ASN A 10 0.38 -10.54 -10.91
N PHE A 11 0.02 -9.61 -10.01
CA PHE A 11 -0.53 -8.31 -10.43
C PHE A 11 0.46 -7.49 -11.26
N THR A 12 1.75 -7.50 -10.93
CA THR A 12 2.76 -6.72 -11.68
C THR A 12 2.91 -7.19 -13.13
N ARG A 13 2.55 -8.44 -13.43
CA ARG A 13 2.56 -9.00 -14.81
C ARG A 13 1.30 -8.64 -15.61
N LEU A 14 0.18 -8.40 -14.93
CA LEU A 14 -1.13 -8.21 -15.57
C LEU A 14 -1.52 -6.73 -15.68
N VAL A 15 -1.15 -5.93 -14.69
CA VAL A 15 -1.55 -4.52 -14.63
C VAL A 15 -0.60 -3.68 -15.49
N PRO A 16 -1.09 -3.02 -16.54
CA PRO A 16 -0.25 -2.11 -17.33
C PRO A 16 0.09 -0.86 -16.50
N HIS A 17 1.23 -0.25 -16.80
CA HIS A 17 1.63 1.04 -16.21
C HIS A 17 1.63 1.03 -14.67
N GLY A 18 0.81 1.86 -14.02
CA GLY A 18 0.83 2.10 -12.59
C GLY A 18 0.03 1.08 -11.76
N LEU A 19 0.72 0.42 -10.83
CA LEU A 19 0.13 -0.39 -9.77
C LEU A 19 0.37 0.27 -8.41
N LEU A 20 -0.70 0.58 -7.67
CA LEU A 20 -0.60 1.12 -6.31
C LEU A 20 -0.92 0.02 -5.31
N VAL A 21 -0.11 -0.13 -4.27
CA VAL A 21 -0.30 -1.14 -3.22
C VAL A 21 -0.25 -0.45 -1.86
N PHE A 22 -1.40 -0.40 -1.19
CA PHE A 22 -1.56 0.27 0.09
C PHE A 22 -1.55 -0.73 1.26
N PHE A 23 -0.76 -0.41 2.27
CA PHE A 23 -0.65 -1.14 3.53
C PHE A 23 -1.36 -0.40 4.67
N PRO A 24 -1.89 -1.11 5.67
CA PRO A 24 -2.60 -0.48 6.78
C PRO A 24 -1.68 0.34 7.71
N SER A 25 -0.37 0.08 7.73
CA SER A 25 0.62 0.82 8.53
C SER A 25 2.03 0.70 7.96
N TYR A 26 2.93 1.62 8.36
CA TYR A 26 4.35 1.53 8.02
C TYR A 26 5.01 0.26 8.56
N SER A 27 4.61 -0.21 9.74
CA SER A 27 5.14 -1.44 10.33
C SER A 27 4.87 -2.66 9.45
N ILE A 28 3.65 -2.79 8.92
CA ILE A 28 3.31 -3.90 8.02
C ILE A 28 3.99 -3.74 6.66
N LEU A 29 4.10 -2.52 6.14
CA LEU A 29 4.85 -2.24 4.91
C LEU A 29 6.31 -2.71 5.06
N GLU A 30 7.03 -2.24 6.07
CA GLU A 30 8.45 -2.56 6.28
C GLU A 30 8.68 -4.05 6.52
N GLU A 31 7.86 -4.68 7.38
CA GLU A 31 7.95 -6.12 7.63
C GLU A 31 7.69 -6.93 6.34
N SER A 32 6.78 -6.46 5.47
CA SER A 32 6.52 -7.08 4.17
C SER A 32 7.74 -6.96 3.26
N LEU A 33 8.29 -5.75 3.12
CA LEU A 33 9.43 -5.48 2.26
C LEU A 33 10.67 -6.26 2.68
N ASP A 34 10.95 -6.33 3.98
CA ASP A 34 12.09 -7.08 4.51
C ASP A 34 11.94 -8.58 4.24
N LYS A 35 10.74 -9.14 4.43
CA LYS A 35 10.46 -10.54 4.08
C LYS A 35 10.58 -10.78 2.58
N TRP A 36 10.17 -9.84 1.74
CA TRP A 36 10.22 -9.98 0.29
C TRP A 36 11.65 -9.90 -0.26
N ARG A 37 12.50 -9.04 0.31
CA ARG A 37 13.92 -8.94 -0.05
C ARG A 37 14.71 -10.19 0.35
N ASN A 38 14.41 -10.76 1.52
CA ASN A 38 15.11 -11.92 2.07
C ASN A 38 14.43 -13.27 1.75
N SER A 39 13.54 -13.30 0.76
CA SER A 39 12.75 -14.51 0.45
C SER A 39 13.43 -15.52 -0.48
N ALA A 40 14.65 -15.23 -0.95
CA ALA A 40 15.40 -16.17 -1.77
C ALA A 40 15.76 -17.43 -0.95
N VAL A 41 15.37 -18.61 -1.45
CA VAL A 41 15.56 -19.90 -0.75
C VAL A 41 16.85 -20.59 -1.21
N SER A 42 17.32 -20.26 -2.41
CA SER A 42 18.55 -20.76 -3.03
C SER A 42 19.23 -19.63 -3.79
N GLU A 43 20.54 -19.70 -3.98
CA GLU A 43 21.30 -18.76 -4.83
C GLU A 43 20.76 -18.67 -6.28
N SER A 44 20.03 -19.70 -6.71
CA SER A 44 19.38 -19.76 -8.03
C SER A 44 17.97 -19.15 -8.07
N SER A 45 17.35 -18.88 -6.93
CA SER A 45 15.97 -18.39 -6.85
C SER A 45 15.92 -16.89 -6.58
N LEU A 46 15.22 -16.14 -7.44
CA LEU A 46 14.99 -14.72 -7.23
C LEU A 46 14.05 -14.49 -6.04
N SER A 47 14.37 -13.48 -5.23
CA SER A 47 13.47 -13.05 -4.17
C SER A 47 12.16 -12.49 -4.76
N VAL A 48 11.11 -12.45 -3.96
CA VAL A 48 9.86 -11.77 -4.32
C VAL A 48 10.13 -10.33 -4.75
N TRP A 49 11.02 -9.62 -4.05
CA TRP A 49 11.39 -8.24 -4.40
C TRP A 49 11.99 -8.16 -5.81
N ASP A 50 12.93 -9.04 -6.14
CA ASP A 50 13.58 -9.05 -7.46
C ASP A 50 12.60 -9.40 -8.57
N ARG A 51 11.69 -10.35 -8.31
CA ARG A 51 10.63 -10.74 -9.24
C ARG A 51 9.68 -9.58 -9.54
N ILE A 52 9.38 -8.75 -8.54
CA ILE A 52 8.61 -7.51 -8.75
C ILE A 52 9.42 -6.52 -9.59
N GLY A 53 10.69 -6.31 -9.24
CA GLY A 53 11.60 -5.37 -9.91
C GLY A 53 11.86 -5.69 -11.39
N GLN A 54 11.84 -6.97 -11.77
CA GLN A 54 11.94 -7.39 -13.18
C GLN A 54 10.74 -6.97 -14.03
N GLN A 55 9.58 -6.85 -13.40
CA GLN A 55 8.31 -6.53 -14.06
C GLN A 55 7.99 -5.04 -13.99
N LYS A 56 8.28 -4.36 -12.87
CA LYS A 56 7.99 -2.93 -12.66
C LYS A 56 9.04 -2.28 -11.79
N GLN A 57 9.33 -1.01 -12.07
CA GLN A 57 10.18 -0.23 -11.16
C GLN A 57 9.46 -0.03 -9.82
N ILE A 58 10.20 -0.24 -8.73
CA ILE A 58 9.64 -0.22 -7.38
C ILE A 58 9.85 1.15 -6.74
N PHE A 59 8.76 1.73 -6.25
CA PHE A 59 8.75 2.92 -5.40
C PHE A 59 8.15 2.59 -4.05
N VAL A 60 8.70 3.18 -2.99
CA VAL A 60 8.25 3.00 -1.62
C VAL A 60 8.05 4.37 -0.98
N GLU A 61 6.92 4.54 -0.31
CA GLU A 61 6.60 5.77 0.41
C GLU A 61 7.64 6.05 1.52
N PRO A 62 8.32 7.21 1.50
CA PRO A 62 9.19 7.62 2.61
C PRO A 62 8.39 8.06 3.84
N ARG A 63 8.90 7.71 5.03
CA ARG A 63 8.34 8.20 6.32
C ARG A 63 8.41 9.72 6.44
N GLY A 64 9.47 10.36 5.92
CA GLY A 64 9.68 11.82 5.95
C GLY A 64 8.81 12.60 4.95
N ARG A 65 8.45 13.86 5.27
CA ARG A 65 7.66 14.72 4.37
C ARG A 65 8.50 15.33 3.24
N ALA A 66 9.78 15.60 3.49
CA ALA A 66 10.67 16.29 2.55
C ALA A 66 10.85 15.52 1.23
N ASP A 67 11.01 14.19 1.31
CA ASP A 67 11.34 13.36 0.13
C ASP A 67 10.10 12.86 -0.62
N PHE A 68 8.92 13.04 -0.02
CA PHE A 68 7.70 12.42 -0.52
C PHE A 68 7.30 12.90 -1.92
N LYS A 69 7.34 14.22 -2.15
CA LYS A 69 6.99 14.81 -3.44
C LYS A 69 7.96 14.36 -4.55
N ALA A 70 9.25 14.29 -4.23
CA ALA A 70 10.28 13.90 -5.19
C ALA A 70 10.06 12.45 -5.69
N VAL A 71 9.75 11.52 -4.78
CA VAL A 71 9.48 10.11 -5.13
C VAL A 71 8.23 9.99 -6.01
N VAL A 72 7.20 10.79 -5.76
CA VAL A 72 5.98 10.77 -6.58
C VAL A 72 6.20 11.39 -7.96
N ASP A 73 6.95 12.49 -8.04
CA ASP A 73 7.30 13.11 -9.32
C ASP A 73 8.15 12.14 -10.17
N GLU A 74 9.07 11.41 -9.55
CA GLU A 74 9.85 10.35 -10.21
C GLU A 74 9.00 9.17 -10.65
N TYR A 75 8.02 8.75 -9.83
CA TYR A 75 7.03 7.75 -10.21
C TYR A 75 6.26 8.17 -11.46
N HIS A 76 5.74 9.39 -11.51
CA HIS A 76 5.01 9.90 -12.68
C HIS A 76 5.84 9.92 -13.96
N ARG A 77 7.12 10.32 -13.85
CA ARG A 77 8.06 10.27 -14.98
C ARG A 77 8.28 8.83 -15.44
N THR A 78 8.52 7.92 -14.51
CA THR A 78 8.75 6.50 -14.81
C THR A 78 7.56 5.85 -15.49
N ILE A 79 6.32 6.20 -15.12
CA ILE A 79 5.12 5.70 -15.80
C ILE A 79 5.08 6.12 -17.28
N THR A 80 5.59 7.31 -17.60
CA THR A 80 5.62 7.84 -18.97
C THR A 80 6.77 7.25 -19.78
N ASP A 81 7.94 7.12 -19.16
CA ASP A 81 9.18 6.76 -19.86
C ASP A 81 9.41 5.24 -19.93
N ASN A 82 8.87 4.49 -18.98
CA ASN A 82 9.06 3.04 -18.89
C ASN A 82 7.81 2.29 -19.36
N PRO A 83 7.86 1.55 -20.48
CA PRO A 83 6.69 0.80 -20.97
C PRO A 83 6.21 -0.28 -19.99
N LYS A 84 7.08 -0.77 -19.11
CA LYS A 84 6.72 -1.72 -18.05
C LYS A 84 5.93 -1.07 -16.91
N GLY A 85 6.05 0.24 -16.75
CA GLY A 85 5.47 1.01 -15.66
C GLY A 85 6.14 0.79 -14.30
N ALA A 86 5.41 1.13 -13.25
CA ALA A 86 5.94 1.18 -11.89
C ALA A 86 4.92 0.71 -10.86
N VAL A 87 5.43 0.14 -9.77
CA VAL A 87 4.65 -0.20 -8.57
C VAL A 87 5.00 0.77 -7.45
N PHE A 88 3.98 1.28 -6.76
CA PHE A 88 4.15 2.18 -5.63
C PHE A 88 3.59 1.55 -4.36
N PHE A 89 4.47 1.26 -3.41
CA PHE A 89 4.12 0.74 -2.09
C PHE A 89 3.91 1.91 -1.11
N ALA A 90 2.68 2.06 -0.62
CA ALA A 90 2.25 3.19 0.20
C ALA A 90 1.49 2.73 1.45
N VAL A 91 1.23 3.64 2.38
CA VAL A 91 0.41 3.38 3.57
C VAL A 91 -0.95 4.08 3.45
N CYS A 92 -2.02 3.38 3.83
CA CYS A 92 -3.36 3.94 3.97
C CYS A 92 -3.35 5.07 5.00
N ARG A 93 -3.99 6.21 4.69
CA ARG A 93 -3.89 7.46 5.50
C ARG A 93 -2.46 8.03 5.56
N GLY A 94 -1.60 7.60 4.64
CA GLY A 94 -0.31 8.22 4.38
C GLY A 94 -0.47 9.46 3.50
N LYS A 95 0.66 10.10 3.21
CA LYS A 95 0.70 11.33 2.39
C LYS A 95 0.21 11.08 0.95
N VAL A 96 0.35 9.85 0.48
CA VAL A 96 -0.11 9.39 -0.85
C VAL A 96 -1.63 9.41 -0.97
N SER A 97 -2.34 9.16 0.13
CA SER A 97 -3.81 9.10 0.12
C SER A 97 -4.49 10.47 0.25
N GLU A 98 -3.72 11.56 0.40
CA GLU A 98 -4.26 12.92 0.53
C GLU A 98 -3.57 13.88 -0.46
N GLY A 99 -4.30 14.33 -1.48
CA GLY A 99 -3.86 15.42 -2.37
C GLY A 99 -2.96 15.03 -3.55
N ILE A 100 -2.70 13.74 -3.77
CA ILE A 100 -1.96 13.25 -4.94
C ILE A 100 -2.91 12.56 -5.92
N ASP A 101 -2.82 12.97 -7.18
CA ASP A 101 -3.66 12.45 -8.26
C ASP A 101 -2.91 11.39 -9.10
N PHE A 102 -3.40 10.16 -9.01
CA PHE A 102 -2.93 9.02 -9.81
C PHE A 102 -3.89 8.75 -10.98
N SER A 103 -4.25 9.78 -11.73
CA SER A 103 -5.14 9.69 -12.90
C SER A 103 -4.60 8.78 -14.01
N ASN A 104 -5.49 8.06 -14.70
CA ASN A 104 -5.21 7.27 -15.90
C ASN A 104 -4.11 6.21 -15.67
N ASP A 105 -3.02 6.29 -16.44
CA ASP A 105 -1.94 5.30 -16.45
C ASP A 105 -1.11 5.27 -15.17
N LYS A 106 -1.23 6.31 -14.34
CA LYS A 106 -0.57 6.41 -13.03
C LYS A 106 -1.21 5.52 -11.96
N GLY A 107 -2.41 4.98 -12.20
CA GLY A 107 -3.18 4.22 -11.20
C GLY A 107 -4.12 3.22 -11.82
N ARG A 108 -3.63 2.32 -12.68
CA ARG A 108 -4.45 1.33 -13.42
C ARG A 108 -5.03 0.25 -12.52
N ALA A 109 -4.38 -0.04 -11.40
CA ALA A 109 -4.95 -0.86 -10.34
C ALA A 109 -4.49 -0.39 -8.96
N VAL A 110 -5.35 -0.58 -7.97
CA VAL A 110 -5.07 -0.30 -6.57
C VAL A 110 -5.34 -1.56 -5.75
N VAL A 111 -4.32 -2.04 -5.04
CA VAL A 111 -4.42 -3.17 -4.12
C VAL A 111 -4.38 -2.64 -2.70
N ILE A 112 -5.39 -2.97 -1.91
CA ILE A 112 -5.43 -2.67 -0.49
C ILE A 112 -5.17 -3.98 0.26
N THR A 113 -4.04 -4.08 0.94
CA THR A 113 -3.55 -5.34 1.54
C THR A 113 -4.27 -5.74 2.83
N GLY A 114 -5.11 -4.85 3.38
CA GLY A 114 -5.94 -5.09 4.55
C GLY A 114 -6.79 -3.87 4.90
N LEU A 115 -7.72 -4.03 5.85
CA LEU A 115 -8.58 -2.93 6.28
C LEU A 115 -7.79 -1.95 7.17
N PRO A 116 -7.74 -0.64 6.82
CA PRO A 116 -7.03 0.36 7.62
C PRO A 116 -7.88 0.77 8.83
N PHE A 117 -7.95 -0.11 9.83
CA PHE A 117 -8.64 0.19 11.08
C PHE A 117 -7.87 1.23 11.91
N PRO A 118 -8.58 2.14 12.60
CA PRO A 118 -7.93 3.02 13.56
C PRO A 118 -7.37 2.20 14.73
N PRO A 119 -6.33 2.70 15.43
CA PRO A 119 -5.78 2.01 16.60
C PRO A 119 -6.87 1.83 17.66
N THR A 120 -7.21 0.57 17.96
CA THR A 120 -8.34 0.25 18.84
C THR A 120 -8.14 0.69 20.29
N LYS A 121 -6.88 0.91 20.69
CA LYS A 121 -6.47 1.37 22.03
C LYS A 121 -6.25 2.88 22.12
N ASP A 122 -6.45 3.63 21.04
CA ASP A 122 -6.38 5.09 21.11
C ASP A 122 -7.52 5.61 22.01
N PRO A 123 -7.23 6.44 23.04
CA PRO A 123 -8.24 6.94 23.96
C PRO A 123 -9.43 7.62 23.27
N LYS A 124 -9.19 8.34 22.16
CA LYS A 124 -10.26 9.00 21.39
C LYS A 124 -11.16 7.97 20.71
N ILE A 125 -10.58 6.89 20.20
CA ILE A 125 -11.33 5.81 19.55
C ILE A 125 -12.16 5.05 20.58
N VAL A 126 -11.58 4.74 21.74
CA VAL A 126 -12.29 4.09 22.84
C VAL A 126 -13.45 4.96 23.34
N LEU A 127 -13.19 6.25 23.61
CA LEU A 127 -14.21 7.19 24.07
C LEU A 127 -15.34 7.35 23.04
N LYS A 128 -15.00 7.50 21.75
CA LYS A 128 -16.00 7.61 20.69
C LYS A 128 -16.85 6.36 20.57
N LYS A 129 -16.26 5.17 20.72
CA LYS A 129 -17.02 3.90 20.74
C LYS A 129 -18.00 3.86 21.91
N SER A 130 -17.55 4.15 23.13
CA SER A 130 -18.42 4.20 24.32
C SER A 130 -19.63 5.12 24.11
N ILE A 131 -19.39 6.35 23.63
CA ILE A 131 -20.47 7.31 23.38
C ILE A 131 -21.44 6.78 22.32
N LEU A 132 -20.93 6.24 21.21
CA LEU A 132 -21.79 5.71 20.15
C LEU A 132 -22.58 4.49 20.61
N ASP A 133 -21.98 3.60 21.39
CA ASP A 133 -22.64 2.42 21.94
C ASP A 133 -23.76 2.82 22.92
N GLU A 134 -23.60 3.93 23.65
CA GLU A 134 -24.63 4.50 24.53
C GLU A 134 -25.74 5.26 23.77
N THR A 135 -25.41 5.89 22.63
CA THR A 135 -26.34 6.77 21.89
C THR A 135 -27.14 6.03 20.82
N VAL A 136 -26.61 4.92 20.30
CA VAL A 136 -27.27 4.14 19.24
C VAL A 136 -28.31 3.22 19.88
N VAL A 137 -29.58 3.64 19.81
CA VAL A 137 -30.73 2.78 20.15
C VAL A 137 -30.74 1.58 19.18
N PRO A 138 -30.82 0.33 19.67
CA PRO A 138 -30.93 -0.84 18.82
C PRO A 138 -32.11 -0.71 17.85
N PRO A 139 -32.00 -1.18 16.59
CA PRO A 139 -33.14 -1.23 15.69
C PRO A 139 -34.20 -2.19 16.26
N GLY A 140 -35.21 -1.65 16.94
CA GLY A 140 -36.25 -2.43 17.63
C GLY A 140 -36.78 -1.82 18.93
N GLU A 141 -36.08 -0.83 19.52
CA GLU A 141 -36.50 -0.15 20.76
C GLU A 141 -36.90 1.32 20.52
N GLN A 142 -37.59 1.59 19.42
CA GLN A 142 -38.41 2.81 19.35
C GLN A 142 -39.75 2.49 20.02
N VAL A 143 -39.87 2.84 21.31
CA VAL A 143 -41.14 2.89 22.04
C VAL A 143 -41.68 4.31 22.00
#